data_AF-A0A7C6D7D6-F1
#
_entry.id   AF-A0A7C6D7D6-F1
#
_cell.length_a   1.000
_cell.length_b   1.000
_cell.length_c   1.000
_cell.angle_alpha   90.00
_cell.angle_beta   90.00
_cell.angle_gamma   90.00
#
_symmetry.space_group_name_H-M   'P 1'
#
loop_
_entity.id
_entity.type
_entity.pdbx_description
1 polymer ?
#
loop_
_entity_poly.entity_id
_entity_poly.type
_entity_poly.pdbx_seq_one_letter_code
_entity_poly.pdbx_strand_id
1 'polypeptide(L)'
;MKNRMGLVLRMSLPVCACLLIGTLLVRWILFGDSFVFVTVEESSLNAITGWPLTMPELSQVFIDTGEKILVTPGKKNLLGICLGVYYSASSQGVEFHERLVLSRTGKAVLDLTAPVSFVAPGIDGEAVELVNNLARVVSGKLKIVKTRRDGTVELEYGSKRIVLGPGESWAELLVLEPGGPRAISADRWKEELDRCVRLAYPATRLAIANRGFWPKSGVKAGIAGD
;
A
#
# COMPACT_ATOMS: atom_id res chain seq x y z
N MET A 1 18.51 -51.31 8.06
CA MET A 1 18.42 -49.86 7.72
C MET A 1 17.00 -49.39 7.34
N LYS A 2 16.15 -50.18 6.65
CA LYS A 2 14.77 -49.80 6.27
C LYS A 2 13.84 -49.36 7.43
N ASN A 3 13.97 -49.94 8.63
CA ASN A 3 13.09 -49.62 9.77
C ASN A 3 13.38 -48.29 10.49
N ARG A 4 14.60 -47.74 10.39
CA ARG A 4 14.94 -46.47 11.05
C ARG A 4 14.38 -45.27 10.28
N MET A 5 14.28 -45.36 8.96
CA MET A 5 13.77 -44.28 8.10
C MET A 5 12.26 -44.05 8.30
N GLY A 6 11.48 -45.13 8.47
CA GLY A 6 10.04 -45.03 8.74
C GLY A 6 9.70 -44.49 10.14
N LEU A 7 10.53 -44.77 11.14
CA LEU A 7 10.37 -44.24 12.51
C LEU A 7 10.69 -42.73 12.55
N VAL A 8 11.78 -42.31 11.89
CA VAL A 8 12.16 -40.90 11.78
C VAL A 8 11.09 -40.10 11.04
N LEU A 9 10.53 -40.62 9.94
CA LEU A 9 9.45 -39.96 9.21
C LEU A 9 8.16 -39.84 10.03
N ARG A 10 7.82 -40.88 10.82
CA ARG A 10 6.65 -40.90 11.70
C ARG A 10 6.76 -39.99 12.91
N MET A 11 7.97 -39.70 13.39
CA MET A 11 8.20 -38.71 14.44
C MET A 11 8.39 -37.29 13.90
N SER A 12 8.93 -37.11 12.69
CA SER A 12 9.13 -35.79 12.10
C SER A 12 7.82 -35.11 11.69
N LEU A 13 6.83 -35.88 11.20
CA LEU A 13 5.50 -35.38 10.85
C LEU A 13 4.75 -34.71 12.02
N PRO A 14 4.59 -35.33 13.20
CA PRO A 14 3.92 -34.70 14.35
C PRO A 14 4.75 -33.55 14.92
N VAL A 15 6.08 -33.59 14.88
CA VAL A 15 6.92 -32.45 15.31
C VAL A 15 6.75 -31.25 14.37
N CYS A 16 6.74 -31.47 13.05
CA CYS A 16 6.44 -30.42 12.07
C CYS A 16 5.01 -29.88 12.24
N ALA A 17 4.03 -30.75 12.49
CA ALA A 17 2.66 -30.34 12.75
C ALA A 17 2.55 -29.49 14.03
N CYS A 18 3.20 -29.91 15.13
CA CYS A 18 3.24 -29.15 16.38
C CYS A 18 3.95 -27.80 16.22
N LEU A 19 5.03 -27.73 15.46
CA LEU A 19 5.71 -26.46 15.15
C LEU A 19 4.83 -25.54 14.30
N LEU A 20 4.17 -26.07 13.28
CA LEU A 20 3.22 -25.32 12.46
C LEU A 20 2.05 -24.79 13.30
N ILE A 21 1.43 -25.66 14.12
CA ILE A 21 0.34 -25.29 15.03
C ILE A 21 0.82 -24.24 16.04
N GLY A 22 2.02 -24.40 16.61
CA GLY A 22 2.61 -23.43 17.53
C GLY A 22 2.82 -22.06 16.87
N THR A 23 3.35 -22.02 15.64
CA THR A 23 3.52 -20.75 14.90
C THR A 23 2.18 -20.08 14.54
N LEU A 24 1.16 -20.87 14.20
CA LEU A 24 -0.19 -20.39 13.94
C LEU A 24 -0.84 -19.85 15.21
N LEU A 25 -0.76 -20.57 16.33
CA LEU A 25 -1.29 -20.15 17.63
C LEU A 25 -0.66 -18.84 18.10
N VAL A 26 0.67 -18.71 18.00
CA VAL A 26 1.37 -17.48 18.39
C VAL A 26 0.92 -16.30 17.53
N ARG A 27 0.77 -16.48 16.21
CA ARG A 27 0.22 -15.43 15.34
C ARG A 27 -1.22 -15.09 15.68
N TRP A 28 -2.02 -16.08 16.05
CA TRP A 28 -3.42 -15.89 16.39
C TRP A 28 -3.60 -15.15 17.71
N ILE A 29 -2.72 -15.40 18.68
CA ILE A 29 -2.69 -14.65 19.96
C ILE A 29 -2.26 -13.19 19.71
N LEU A 30 -1.26 -12.96 18.87
CA LEU A 30 -0.70 -11.62 18.65
C LEU A 30 -1.55 -10.72 17.74
N PHE A 31 -2.18 -11.29 16.73
CA PHE A 31 -3.00 -10.60 15.74
C PHE A 31 -4.46 -11.07 15.79
N GLY A 32 -4.91 -11.52 16.96
CA GLY A 32 -6.27 -12.01 17.16
C GLY A 32 -7.27 -10.90 16.89
N ASP A 33 -7.09 -9.79 17.59
CA ASP A 33 -8.02 -8.65 17.60
C ASP A 33 -7.51 -7.44 16.81
N SER A 34 -6.25 -7.47 16.35
CA SER A 34 -5.63 -6.37 15.61
C SER A 34 -4.74 -6.86 14.48
N PHE A 35 -4.35 -5.94 13.59
CA PHE A 35 -3.37 -6.16 12.52
C PHE A 35 -2.53 -4.89 12.35
N VAL A 36 -1.33 -4.98 11.77
CA VAL A 36 -0.56 -3.79 11.43
C VAL A 36 -1.15 -3.14 10.19
N PHE A 37 -1.41 -1.83 10.23
CA PHE A 37 -1.94 -1.11 9.08
C PHE A 37 -0.90 -0.15 8.51
N VAL A 38 -0.70 -0.21 7.19
CA VAL A 38 0.25 0.62 6.45
C VAL A 38 -0.51 1.38 5.37
N THR A 39 -0.29 2.69 5.28
CA THR A 39 -0.81 3.52 4.18
C THR A 39 0.33 3.87 3.23
N VAL A 40 0.07 3.76 1.93
CA VAL A 40 0.99 4.07 0.83
C VAL A 40 0.30 5.09 -0.05
N GLU A 41 0.80 6.31 -0.07
CA GLU A 41 0.23 7.43 -0.83
C GLU A 41 1.19 7.79 -1.96
N GLU A 42 0.71 7.65 -3.20
CA GLU A 42 1.36 8.19 -4.39
C GLU A 42 0.68 9.51 -4.76
N SER A 43 1.45 10.59 -4.85
CA SER A 43 0.95 11.91 -5.25
C SER A 43 1.76 12.40 -6.44
N SER A 44 1.20 12.37 -7.64
CA SER A 44 1.84 12.87 -8.85
C SER A 44 1.37 14.29 -9.17
N LEU A 45 2.25 15.12 -9.75
CA LEU A 45 1.86 16.44 -10.23
C LEU A 45 1.14 16.39 -11.58
N ASN A 46 1.44 15.40 -12.41
CA ASN A 46 1.08 15.40 -13.84
C ASN A 46 0.42 14.08 -14.30
N ALA A 47 0.04 13.21 -13.37
CA ALA A 47 -0.61 11.94 -13.73
C ALA A 47 -2.01 12.15 -14.28
N ILE A 48 -2.75 13.18 -13.84
CA ILE A 48 -4.03 13.56 -14.45
C ILE A 48 -3.80 14.61 -15.54
N THR A 49 -4.27 14.34 -16.75
CA THR A 49 -4.08 15.20 -17.95
C THR A 49 -5.18 16.24 -18.14
N GLY A 50 -6.30 16.10 -17.43
CA GLY A 50 -7.44 17.01 -17.51
C GLY A 50 -8.35 16.88 -16.29
N TRP A 51 -9.13 17.92 -16.00
CA TRP A 51 -10.03 17.89 -14.87
C TRP A 51 -11.30 17.08 -15.22
N PRO A 52 -11.70 16.10 -14.40
CA PRO A 52 -12.92 15.34 -14.66
C PRO A 52 -14.14 16.27 -14.55
N LEU A 53 -15.03 16.23 -15.56
CA LEU A 53 -16.28 17.02 -15.55
C LEU A 53 -17.24 16.53 -14.47
N THR A 54 -17.21 15.22 -14.20
CA THR A 54 -17.89 14.58 -13.09
C THR A 54 -16.85 13.73 -12.37
N MET A 55 -16.81 13.84 -11.05
CA MET A 55 -15.92 13.03 -10.23
C MET A 55 -16.69 11.76 -9.85
N PRO A 56 -16.44 10.60 -10.49
CA PRO A 56 -17.05 9.37 -10.01
C PRO A 56 -16.56 9.06 -8.60
N GLU A 57 -17.36 8.37 -7.82
CA GLU A 57 -16.91 7.80 -6.55
C GLU A 57 -15.84 6.73 -6.83
N LEU A 58 -14.58 7.16 -6.75
CA LEU A 58 -13.43 6.28 -6.95
C LEU A 58 -12.99 5.65 -5.64
N SER A 59 -13.09 6.40 -4.53
CA SER A 59 -12.72 5.89 -3.22
C SER A 59 -13.83 5.03 -2.64
N GLN A 60 -13.59 3.73 -2.58
CA GLN A 60 -14.50 2.77 -1.98
C GLN A 60 -14.17 2.53 -0.50
N VAL A 61 -13.02 3.04 -0.04
CA VAL A 61 -12.49 2.81 1.30
C VAL A 61 -12.31 4.12 2.05
N PHE A 62 -13.01 4.26 3.17
CA PHE A 62 -12.80 5.39 4.09
C PHE A 62 -11.87 5.00 5.23
N ILE A 63 -10.92 5.88 5.55
CA ILE A 63 -9.94 5.68 6.62
C ILE A 63 -9.95 6.88 7.55
N ASP A 64 -10.30 6.64 8.82
CA ASP A 64 -10.04 7.55 9.92
C ASP A 64 -8.83 7.05 10.72
N THR A 65 -7.71 7.75 10.61
CA THR A 65 -6.49 7.37 11.32
C THR A 65 -6.50 7.72 12.80
N GLY A 66 -7.32 8.68 13.22
CA GLY A 66 -7.45 9.08 14.63
C GLY A 66 -8.26 8.04 15.41
N GLU A 67 -9.42 7.69 14.88
CA GLU A 67 -10.32 6.69 15.48
C GLU A 67 -9.95 5.24 15.11
N LYS A 68 -8.97 5.06 14.21
CA LYS A 68 -8.58 3.77 13.63
C LYS A 68 -9.78 3.02 13.02
N ILE A 69 -10.55 3.73 12.19
CA ILE A 69 -11.71 3.19 11.48
C ILE A 69 -11.37 2.98 10.02
N LEU A 70 -11.65 1.78 9.52
CA LEU A 70 -11.51 1.41 8.10
C LEU A 70 -12.88 0.94 7.60
N VAL A 71 -13.54 1.75 6.77
CA VAL A 71 -14.80 1.36 6.12
C VAL A 71 -14.47 0.81 4.74
N THR A 72 -14.98 -0.38 4.42
CA THR A 72 -14.71 -1.04 3.13
C THR A 72 -16.00 -1.35 2.39
N PRO A 73 -15.96 -1.50 1.04
CA PRO A 73 -17.13 -1.89 0.27
C PRO A 73 -17.44 -3.36 0.60
N GLY A 74 -18.41 -3.55 1.48
CA GLY A 74 -18.83 -4.84 2.02
C GLY A 74 -17.95 -5.39 3.16
N LYS A 75 -18.44 -6.47 3.76
CA LYS A 75 -17.81 -7.12 4.92
C LYS A 75 -16.54 -7.88 4.52
N LYS A 76 -15.44 -7.68 5.26
CA LYS A 76 -14.19 -8.42 5.06
C LYS A 76 -14.02 -9.52 6.11
N ASN A 77 -13.43 -10.65 5.69
CA ASN A 77 -13.02 -11.69 6.63
C ASN A 77 -11.62 -11.36 7.18
N LEU A 78 -11.55 -11.00 8.46
CA LEU A 78 -10.32 -10.58 9.14
C LEU A 78 -9.66 -11.70 9.95
N LEU A 79 -10.16 -12.93 9.85
CA LEU A 79 -9.59 -14.06 10.57
C LEU A 79 -8.15 -14.31 10.09
N GLY A 80 -7.21 -14.26 11.04
CA GLY A 80 -5.78 -14.46 10.82
C GLY A 80 -5.09 -13.35 10.01
N ILE A 81 -5.75 -12.22 9.73
CA ILE A 81 -5.10 -11.07 9.10
C ILE A 81 -4.11 -10.44 10.09
N CYS A 82 -2.88 -10.23 9.63
CA CYS A 82 -1.79 -9.63 10.42
C CYS A 82 -1.30 -8.30 9.84
N LEU A 83 -1.59 -8.03 8.57
CA LEU A 83 -1.18 -6.83 7.87
C LEU A 83 -2.30 -6.34 6.96
N GLY A 84 -2.61 -5.05 7.00
CA GLY A 84 -3.42 -4.34 6.03
C GLY A 84 -2.58 -3.26 5.36
N VAL A 85 -2.66 -3.17 4.03
CA VAL A 85 -1.97 -2.15 3.24
C VAL A 85 -2.99 -1.42 2.41
N TYR A 86 -3.17 -0.14 2.66
CA TYR A 86 -3.97 0.74 1.81
C TYR A 86 -3.04 1.52 0.91
N TYR A 87 -3.29 1.47 -0.39
CA TYR A 87 -2.60 2.25 -1.40
C TYR A 87 -3.60 3.21 -2.04
N SER A 88 -3.22 4.48 -2.17
CA SER A 88 -3.94 5.46 -2.98
C SER A 88 -2.98 6.20 -3.90
N ALA A 89 -3.46 6.53 -5.09
CA ALA A 89 -2.77 7.36 -6.05
C ALA A 89 -3.62 8.58 -6.39
N SER A 90 -3.03 9.76 -6.25
CA SER A 90 -3.69 11.03 -6.52
C SER A 90 -2.83 11.94 -7.37
N SER A 91 -3.50 12.85 -8.08
CA SER A 91 -2.86 13.92 -8.83
C SER A 91 -3.58 15.22 -8.56
N GLN A 92 -2.84 16.23 -8.09
CA GLN A 92 -3.39 17.56 -7.77
C GLN A 92 -4.61 17.51 -6.82
N GLY A 93 -4.62 16.56 -5.88
CA GLY A 93 -5.72 16.38 -4.92
C GLY A 93 -6.88 15.51 -5.41
N VAL A 94 -6.89 15.09 -6.68
CA VAL A 94 -7.88 14.15 -7.21
C VAL A 94 -7.32 12.73 -7.11
N GLU A 95 -7.96 11.89 -6.30
CA GLU A 95 -7.65 10.45 -6.26
C GLU A 95 -8.16 9.79 -7.54
N PHE A 96 -7.30 9.01 -8.19
CA PHE A 96 -7.65 8.31 -9.44
C PHE A 96 -7.55 6.78 -9.32
N HIS A 97 -6.99 6.28 -8.21
CA HIS A 97 -6.87 4.85 -7.95
C HIS A 97 -6.62 4.55 -6.49
N GLU A 98 -7.20 3.45 -6.01
CA GLU A 98 -6.96 2.93 -4.68
C GLU A 98 -6.89 1.39 -4.68
N ARG A 99 -6.26 0.83 -3.66
CA ARG A 99 -6.20 -0.61 -3.44
C ARG A 99 -6.00 -0.94 -1.97
N LEU A 100 -6.87 -1.81 -1.44
CA LEU A 100 -6.70 -2.40 -0.12
C LEU A 100 -6.23 -3.85 -0.20
N VAL A 101 -5.12 -4.16 0.46
CA VAL A 101 -4.56 -5.52 0.58
C VAL A 101 -4.61 -5.96 2.03
N LEU A 102 -5.30 -7.06 2.32
CA LEU A 102 -5.32 -7.69 3.64
C LEU A 102 -4.54 -9.01 3.58
N SER A 103 -3.51 -9.15 4.42
CA SER A 103 -2.56 -10.25 4.38
C SER A 103 -2.51 -11.03 5.70
N ARG A 104 -2.63 -12.36 5.58
CA ARG A 104 -2.42 -13.32 6.67
C ARG A 104 -0.95 -13.66 6.90
N THR A 105 -0.09 -13.42 5.92
CA THR A 105 1.32 -13.80 6.01
C THR A 105 2.18 -12.72 6.65
N GLY A 106 1.64 -11.50 6.81
CA GLY A 106 2.40 -10.31 7.21
C GLY A 106 3.34 -9.83 6.09
N LYS A 107 2.98 -10.14 4.83
CA LYS A 107 3.73 -9.74 3.63
C LYS A 107 2.77 -9.22 2.57
N ALA A 108 3.21 -8.27 1.77
CA ALA A 108 2.44 -7.71 0.67
C ALA A 108 3.37 -7.24 -0.46
N VAL A 109 2.86 -7.20 -1.69
CA VAL A 109 3.55 -6.63 -2.85
C VAL A 109 2.57 -5.71 -3.55
N LEU A 110 2.95 -4.45 -3.72
CA LEU A 110 2.24 -3.45 -4.51
C LEU A 110 3.07 -3.17 -5.76
N ASP A 111 2.48 -3.42 -6.93
CA ASP A 111 3.09 -3.08 -8.20
C ASP A 111 2.73 -1.64 -8.56
N LEU A 112 3.50 -0.68 -8.04
CA LEU A 112 3.25 0.75 -8.27
C LEU A 112 3.45 1.15 -9.75
N THR A 113 4.20 0.34 -10.51
CA THR A 113 4.44 0.54 -11.94
C THR A 113 3.33 -0.01 -12.84
N ALA A 114 2.35 -0.72 -12.28
CA ALA A 114 1.22 -1.18 -13.06
C ALA A 114 0.44 0.02 -13.64
N PRO A 115 0.04 -0.04 -14.92
CA PRO A 115 -0.76 1.02 -15.52
C PRO A 115 -2.10 1.11 -14.80
N VAL A 116 -2.52 2.34 -14.55
CA VAL A 116 -3.80 2.68 -13.96
C VAL A 116 -4.63 3.37 -15.02
N SER A 117 -5.94 3.10 -15.02
CA SER A 117 -6.89 3.70 -15.94
C SER A 117 -7.94 4.44 -15.13
N PHE A 118 -8.22 5.68 -15.52
CA PHE A 118 -9.33 6.45 -15.01
C PHE A 118 -10.01 7.15 -16.18
N VAL A 119 -11.17 6.62 -16.55
CA VAL A 119 -11.96 7.07 -17.68
C VAL A 119 -13.10 7.94 -17.19
N ALA A 120 -13.27 9.12 -17.78
CA ALA A 120 -14.37 10.03 -17.50
C ALA A 120 -15.00 10.57 -18.80
N PRO A 121 -16.24 11.07 -18.77
CA PRO A 121 -16.86 11.71 -19.94
C PRO A 121 -16.13 13.01 -20.32
N GLY A 122 -15.83 13.16 -21.61
CA GLY A 122 -15.34 14.38 -22.24
C GLY A 122 -16.45 15.41 -22.50
N ILE A 123 -16.06 16.56 -23.04
CA ILE A 123 -17.00 17.67 -23.38
C ILE A 123 -17.97 17.25 -24.50
N ASP A 124 -17.50 16.40 -25.40
CA ASP A 124 -18.21 15.74 -26.48
C ASP A 124 -19.03 14.52 -26.02
N GLY A 125 -18.97 14.17 -24.73
CA GLY A 125 -19.66 13.02 -24.14
C GLY A 125 -18.93 11.68 -24.35
N GLU A 126 -17.83 11.68 -25.11
CA GLU A 126 -17.02 10.50 -25.35
C GLU A 126 -16.16 10.13 -24.13
N ALA A 127 -15.83 8.85 -24.01
CA ALA A 127 -15.00 8.35 -22.92
C ALA A 127 -13.53 8.74 -23.12
N VAL A 128 -12.95 9.50 -22.19
CA VAL A 128 -11.56 9.97 -22.25
C VAL A 128 -10.75 9.38 -21.10
N GLU A 129 -9.58 8.82 -21.43
CA GLU A 129 -8.59 8.40 -20.44
C GLU A 129 -7.86 9.61 -19.87
N LEU A 130 -7.95 9.79 -18.55
CA LEU A 130 -7.38 10.96 -17.86
C LEU A 130 -5.99 10.67 -17.28
N VAL A 131 -5.55 9.41 -17.20
CA VAL A 131 -4.28 9.06 -16.55
C VAL A 131 -3.13 8.96 -17.55
N ASN A 132 -2.15 9.85 -17.41
CA ASN A 132 -0.84 9.72 -18.00
C ASN A 132 0.08 8.87 -17.10
N ASN A 133 0.14 7.57 -17.39
CA ASN A 133 1.00 6.64 -16.64
C ASN A 133 2.51 6.93 -16.78
N LEU A 134 2.96 7.65 -17.82
CA LEU A 134 4.36 8.04 -17.98
C LEU A 134 4.78 9.13 -16.97
N ALA A 135 3.81 9.88 -16.44
CA ALA A 135 4.03 10.90 -15.43
C ALA A 135 3.99 10.35 -13.98
N ARG A 136 3.74 9.05 -13.81
CA ARG A 136 3.79 8.35 -12.51
C ARG A 136 5.19 7.77 -12.31
N VAL A 137 6.03 8.54 -11.64
CA VAL A 137 7.46 8.28 -11.55
C VAL A 137 7.75 7.57 -10.23
N VAL A 138 7.86 6.25 -10.26
CA VAL A 138 8.13 5.41 -9.08
C VAL A 138 9.29 4.46 -9.33
N SER A 139 9.99 4.05 -8.27
CA SER A 139 11.19 3.20 -8.33
C SER A 139 10.90 1.71 -8.50
N GLY A 140 9.66 1.32 -8.83
CA GLY A 140 9.24 -0.07 -9.02
C GLY A 140 8.23 -0.56 -7.98
N LYS A 141 8.27 -1.86 -7.70
CA LYS A 141 7.34 -2.51 -6.76
C LYS A 141 7.73 -2.20 -5.32
N LEU A 142 6.72 -1.94 -4.48
CA LEU A 142 6.88 -1.87 -3.04
C LEU A 142 6.56 -3.23 -2.43
N LYS A 143 7.50 -3.81 -1.69
CA LYS A 143 7.32 -5.10 -1.00
C LYS A 143 7.39 -4.89 0.49
N ILE A 144 6.38 -5.32 1.22
CA ILE A 144 6.48 -5.54 2.66
C ILE A 144 6.96 -6.97 2.85
N VAL A 145 8.24 -7.11 3.20
CA VAL A 145 8.90 -8.43 3.30
C VAL A 145 8.61 -9.11 4.63
N LYS A 146 8.36 -8.32 5.68
CA LYS A 146 8.13 -8.83 7.03
C LYS A 146 7.36 -7.83 7.89
N THR A 147 6.36 -8.33 8.62
CA THR A 147 5.73 -7.66 9.76
C THR A 147 6.17 -8.35 11.04
N ARG A 148 6.76 -7.58 11.96
CA ARG A 148 7.24 -8.05 13.27
C ARG A 148 6.13 -7.98 14.32
N ARG A 149 6.39 -8.61 15.48
CA ARG A 149 5.42 -8.74 16.58
C ARG A 149 5.19 -7.44 17.35
N ASP A 150 6.15 -6.52 17.30
CA ASP A 150 6.10 -5.17 17.85
C ASP A 150 5.38 -4.17 16.92
N GLY A 151 4.90 -4.65 15.75
CA GLY A 151 4.24 -3.82 14.75
C GLY A 151 5.21 -3.21 13.73
N THR A 152 6.52 -3.42 13.87
CA THR A 152 7.53 -2.94 12.91
C THR A 152 7.36 -3.63 11.57
N VAL A 153 7.45 -2.87 10.47
CA VAL A 153 7.42 -3.39 9.09
C VAL A 153 8.76 -3.17 8.41
N GLU A 154 9.22 -4.21 7.70
CA GLU A 154 10.38 -4.15 6.82
C GLU A 154 9.90 -4.11 5.37
N LEU A 155 10.35 -3.11 4.63
CA LEU A 155 9.97 -2.87 3.24
C LEU A 155 11.19 -2.85 2.31
N GLU A 156 10.97 -3.30 1.08
CA GLU A 156 11.89 -3.13 -0.04
C GLU A 156 11.21 -2.31 -1.13
N TYR A 157 11.90 -1.28 -1.63
CA TYR A 157 11.41 -0.43 -2.70
C TYR A 157 12.57 0.18 -3.48
N GLY A 158 12.61 -0.10 -4.78
CA GLY A 158 13.82 0.12 -5.58
C GLY A 158 15.03 -0.58 -4.96
N SER A 159 16.11 0.16 -4.74
CA SER A 159 17.31 -0.30 -4.03
C SER A 159 17.27 -0.09 -2.52
N LYS A 160 16.18 0.47 -1.98
CA LYS A 160 16.08 0.87 -0.57
C LYS A 160 15.51 -0.25 0.27
N ARG A 161 16.07 -0.41 1.47
CA ARG A 161 15.48 -1.18 2.58
C ARG A 161 15.01 -0.20 3.63
N ILE A 162 13.73 -0.23 3.95
CA ILE A 162 13.07 0.71 4.85
C ILE A 162 12.53 -0.10 6.04
N VAL A 163 12.76 0.38 7.25
CA VAL A 163 12.21 -0.22 8.47
C VAL A 163 11.40 0.86 9.16
N LEU A 164 10.12 0.60 9.41
CA LEU A 164 9.21 1.54 10.07
C LEU A 164 8.58 0.89 11.29
N GLY A 165 8.85 1.43 12.46
CA GLY A 165 8.11 1.18 13.69
C GLY A 165 6.69 1.76 13.63
N PRO A 166 5.81 1.38 14.57
CA PRO A 166 4.47 1.97 14.66
C PRO A 166 4.52 3.50 14.80
N GLY A 167 3.77 4.22 13.97
CA GLY A 167 3.73 5.69 13.93
C GLY A 167 4.82 6.31 13.06
N GLU A 168 5.82 5.56 12.62
CA GLU A 168 6.87 6.07 11.74
C GLU A 168 6.41 6.14 10.28
N SER A 169 7.01 7.07 9.56
CA SER A 169 6.76 7.26 8.14
C SER A 169 8.06 7.50 7.38
N TRP A 170 8.01 7.20 6.09
CA TRP A 170 9.07 7.48 5.15
C TRP A 170 8.44 8.03 3.88
N ALA A 171 9.13 8.97 3.22
CA ALA A 171 8.67 9.49 1.96
C ALA A 171 9.84 9.83 1.03
N GLU A 172 9.58 9.82 -0.26
CA GLU A 172 10.49 10.29 -1.30
C GLU A 172 9.76 11.18 -2.30
N LEU A 173 10.53 12.03 -2.97
CA LEU A 173 10.11 12.76 -4.14
C LEU A 173 11.00 12.34 -5.31
N LEU A 174 10.37 11.92 -6.41
CA LEU A 174 11.01 11.61 -7.68
C LEU A 174 10.58 12.63 -8.71
N VAL A 175 11.52 13.08 -9.55
CA VAL A 175 11.27 13.96 -10.69
C VAL A 175 11.75 13.27 -11.95
N LEU A 176 10.95 13.29 -13.01
CA LEU A 176 11.36 12.82 -14.33
C LEU A 176 12.00 13.95 -15.10
N GLU A 177 13.32 13.88 -15.23
CA GLU A 177 14.12 14.76 -16.07
C GLU A 177 14.45 14.06 -17.41
N PRO A 178 15.00 14.75 -18.42
CA PRO A 178 15.38 14.12 -19.69
C PRO A 178 16.36 12.93 -19.54
N GLY A 179 17.19 12.93 -18.49
CA GLY A 179 18.10 11.83 -18.15
C GLY A 179 17.45 10.66 -17.40
N GLY A 180 16.15 10.75 -17.08
CA GLY A 180 15.39 9.76 -16.34
C GLY A 180 14.97 10.22 -14.93
N PRO A 181 14.35 9.31 -14.15
CA PRO A 181 13.91 9.59 -12.79
C PRO A 181 15.08 9.92 -11.85
N ARG A 182 14.96 11.02 -11.11
CA ARG A 182 15.93 11.45 -10.09
C ARG A 182 15.24 11.67 -8.75
N ALA A 183 15.82 11.10 -7.70
CA ALA A 183 15.36 11.32 -6.32
C ALA A 183 15.84 12.68 -5.78
N ILE A 184 14.95 13.37 -5.07
CA ILE A 184 15.19 14.70 -4.51
C ILE A 184 15.33 14.60 -2.98
N SER A 185 16.32 15.28 -2.44
CA SER A 185 16.55 15.37 -1.00
C SER A 185 15.43 16.18 -0.33
N ALA A 186 14.99 15.75 0.87
CA ALA A 186 13.82 16.27 1.57
C ALA A 186 13.87 17.79 1.82
N ASP A 187 15.05 18.32 2.09
CA ASP A 187 15.32 19.74 2.30
C ASP A 187 15.04 20.62 1.06
N ARG A 188 15.05 20.03 -0.14
CA ARG A 188 14.86 20.73 -1.42
C ARG A 188 13.51 20.49 -2.08
N TRP A 189 12.60 19.75 -1.44
CA TRP A 189 11.33 19.37 -2.06
C TRP A 189 10.51 20.58 -2.52
N LYS A 190 10.42 21.62 -1.69
CA LYS A 190 9.64 22.82 -2.03
C LYS A 190 10.17 23.51 -3.29
N GLU A 191 11.46 23.84 -3.30
CA GLU A 191 12.11 24.49 -4.43
C GLU A 191 12.00 23.67 -5.72
N GLU A 192 12.18 22.36 -5.60
CA GLU A 192 12.15 21.44 -6.73
C GLU A 192 10.72 21.25 -7.29
N LEU A 193 9.70 21.17 -6.42
CA LEU A 193 8.30 21.13 -6.87
C LEU A 193 7.92 22.43 -7.60
N ASP A 194 8.32 23.60 -7.08
CA ASP A 194 8.09 24.89 -7.75
C ASP A 194 8.76 24.91 -9.14
N ARG A 195 9.95 24.33 -9.26
CA ARG A 195 10.66 24.18 -10.54
C ARG A 195 9.93 23.24 -11.48
N CYS A 196 9.46 22.08 -10.99
CA CYS A 196 8.72 21.10 -11.78
C CYS A 196 7.42 21.69 -12.33
N VAL A 197 6.70 22.49 -11.54
CA VAL A 197 5.49 23.20 -11.99
C VAL A 197 5.83 24.17 -13.12
N ARG A 198 6.88 24.99 -12.99
CA ARG A 198 7.30 25.96 -14.03
C ARG A 198 7.76 25.30 -15.32
N LEU A 199 8.46 24.18 -15.22
CA LEU A 199 9.04 23.46 -16.37
C LEU A 199 8.14 22.33 -16.90
N ALA A 200 6.97 22.13 -16.29
CA ALA A 200 6.08 21.00 -16.56
C ALA A 200 6.76 19.63 -16.47
N TYR A 201 7.72 19.47 -15.55
CA TYR A 201 8.37 18.17 -15.30
C TYR A 201 7.49 17.30 -14.40
N PRO A 202 7.23 16.04 -14.80
CA PRO A 202 6.52 15.10 -13.93
C PRO A 202 7.28 14.88 -12.63
N ALA A 203 6.58 15.04 -11.52
CA ALA A 203 7.09 14.69 -10.20
C ALA A 203 6.08 13.78 -9.48
N THR A 204 6.59 12.86 -8.66
CA THR A 204 5.77 11.94 -7.87
C THR A 204 6.36 11.84 -6.47
N ARG A 205 5.54 12.16 -5.48
CA ARG A 205 5.82 11.88 -4.06
C ARG A 205 5.26 10.50 -3.73
N LEU A 206 6.09 9.65 -3.14
CA LEU A 206 5.62 8.41 -2.51
C LEU A 206 5.79 8.54 -1.00
N ALA A 207 4.73 8.38 -0.24
CA ALA A 207 4.76 8.38 1.22
C ALA A 207 4.22 7.06 1.77
N ILE A 208 4.92 6.51 2.76
CA ILE A 208 4.59 5.25 3.40
C ILE A 208 4.54 5.51 4.90
N ALA A 209 3.42 5.19 5.54
CA ALA A 209 3.27 5.34 6.98
C ALA A 209 2.83 4.02 7.61
N ASN A 210 3.55 3.58 8.63
CA ASN A 210 3.10 2.51 9.50
C ASN A 210 2.16 3.09 10.54
N ARG A 211 0.85 2.89 10.37
CA ARG A 211 -0.19 3.37 11.29
C ARG A 211 -0.27 2.54 12.58
N GLY A 212 0.59 1.54 12.73
CA GLY A 212 0.68 0.67 13.89
C GLY A 212 -0.45 -0.36 13.94
N PHE A 213 -0.75 -0.82 15.15
CA PHE A 213 -1.83 -1.79 15.36
C PHE A 213 -3.20 -1.14 15.19
N TRP A 214 -3.97 -1.75 14.29
CA TRP A 214 -5.32 -1.39 13.92
C TRP A 214 -6.29 -2.45 14.45
N PRO A 215 -7.31 -2.06 15.23
CA PRO A 215 -8.27 -3.02 15.77
C PRO A 215 -9.17 -3.55 14.64
N LYS A 216 -9.42 -4.86 14.63
CA LYS A 216 -10.34 -5.49 13.66
C LYS A 216 -11.79 -5.05 13.87
N SER A 217 -12.16 -4.70 15.10
CA SER A 217 -13.45 -4.07 15.42
C SER A 217 -13.61 -2.68 14.78
N GLY A 218 -12.50 -2.01 14.43
CA GLY A 218 -12.50 -0.76 13.69
C GLY A 218 -12.76 -0.92 12.20
N VAL A 219 -12.80 -2.15 11.68
CA VAL A 219 -13.10 -2.41 10.27
C VAL A 219 -14.60 -2.62 10.09
N LYS A 220 -15.24 -1.73 9.34
CA LYS A 220 -16.69 -1.70 9.14
C LYS A 220 -17.03 -1.95 7.67
N ALA A 221 -18.16 -2.59 7.44
CA ALA A 221 -18.77 -2.60 6.12
C ALA A 221 -19.64 -1.35 5.99
N GLY A 222 -19.50 -0.62 4.89
CA GLY A 222 -20.34 0.53 4.57
C GLY A 222 -20.39 0.73 3.06
N ILE A 223 -21.38 1.51 2.61
CA ILE A 223 -21.33 2.10 1.29
C ILE A 223 -20.45 3.33 1.47
N ALA A 224 -19.30 3.37 0.80
CA ALA A 224 -18.61 4.63 0.60
C ALA A 224 -19.44 5.38 -0.45
N GLY A 225 -20.42 6.17 0.00
CA GLY A 225 -21.35 6.91 -0.87
C GLY A 225 -22.82 6.76 -0.49
N ASP A 226 -23.32 7.67 0.34
CA ASP A 226 -24.70 8.19 0.26
C ASP A 226 -24.59 9.70 0.02
#